data_AF-A0A7S0E9Z0-F1
#
_entry.id   AF-A0A7S0E9Z0-F1
#
_cell.length_a   1.000
_cell.length_b   1.000
_cell.length_c   1.000
_cell.angle_alpha   90.00
_cell.angle_beta   90.00
_cell.angle_gamma   90.00
#
_symmetry.space_group_name_H-M   'P 1'
#
loop_
_entity.id
_entity.type
_entity.pdbx_description
1 polymer ?
#
loop_
_entity_poly.entity_id
_entity_poly.type
_entity_poly.pdbx_seq_one_letter_code
_entity_poly.pdbx_strand_id
1 'polypeptide(L)'
;MLMIVLPLIVSFTLSTRLPSDPTGAAARSPAPSARLSEEPGGCAGPRIERVDEAAAATLPLEVFTTPGCAYCARAKRFFKRHSLPYTERDVSADEAVLREMIQRASVATCPQIFVAGTLVGGYDNLLADYEAGRLEPRLARAGLQMEEAAPEDPQPEADEDEEEAALRTAAVRADSVLNPAMGGGGAADAAGTAAALQLCMLTLMDEFLDDAGARVRYGALRASGEFAEFVMTAGDLCDLPISSLDASAPTDERKAFWINLYNCLVMHGTTVVGSPKDGPARKAFFTGASGVAYRVAGCRLTLDDIEHGILRCNTPPIGADAPLFGEGDPRLALCLAPPTDPRLHFALNCGARSCPPIKLYEAARLEQGLSLAARAFVESDLAVEQDAEGARVSLSKILDWYGADFGADEAAVLGRLQGFLPEESAQHAALGEALQRPASELQVTYREYDWGGNDATSD
;
A
#
# COMPACT_ATOMS: atom_id res chain seq x y z
N MET A 1 47.73 34.93 41.35
CA MET A 1 47.06 33.61 41.45
C MET A 1 46.86 33.15 40.00
N LEU A 2 47.62 32.21 39.41
CA LEU A 2 48.25 30.98 39.95
C LEU A 2 47.19 30.09 40.65
N MET A 3 46.92 28.82 40.29
CA MET A 3 47.52 27.84 39.34
C MET A 3 46.35 27.08 38.64
N ILE A 4 46.41 26.65 37.37
CA ILE A 4 47.06 25.44 36.81
C ILE A 4 46.83 24.15 37.63
N VAL A 5 45.95 23.25 37.16
CA VAL A 5 46.14 21.77 37.24
C VAL A 5 45.49 21.07 36.02
N LEU A 6 46.28 20.23 35.35
CA LEU A 6 45.95 19.17 34.38
C LEU A 6 46.93 18.01 34.71
N PRO A 7 46.88 16.81 34.10
CA PRO A 7 45.83 15.78 34.10
C PRO A 7 46.35 14.39 34.60
N LEU A 8 45.51 13.35 34.63
CA LEU A 8 45.87 11.92 34.52
C LEU A 8 44.70 11.24 33.79
N ILE A 9 44.81 10.52 32.65
CA ILE A 9 45.76 9.49 32.17
C ILE A 9 45.82 8.25 33.07
N VAL A 10 45.11 7.21 32.63
CA VAL A 10 45.50 5.81 32.80
C VAL A 10 45.43 5.16 31.43
N SER A 11 46.57 4.74 30.88
CA SER A 11 46.63 3.85 29.71
C SER A 11 46.71 2.40 30.18
N PHE A 12 46.08 1.49 29.43
CA PHE A 12 46.56 0.12 29.34
C PHE A 12 46.51 -0.33 27.88
N THR A 13 47.65 -0.78 27.38
CA THR A 13 47.84 -1.39 26.05
C THR A 13 48.46 -2.78 26.24
N LEU A 14 48.65 -3.51 25.12
CA LEU A 14 49.24 -4.86 25.03
C LEU A 14 48.26 -6.00 25.39
N SER A 15 48.29 -7.16 24.71
CA SER A 15 48.97 -7.54 23.46
C SER A 15 48.33 -8.79 22.86
N THR A 16 48.52 -8.97 21.55
CA THR A 16 48.25 -10.17 20.74
C THR A 16 48.56 -11.52 21.43
N ARG A 17 47.76 -12.55 21.14
CA ARG A 17 48.22 -13.83 20.55
C ARG A 17 47.06 -14.80 20.23
N LEU A 18 47.09 -15.33 19.00
CA LEU A 18 46.40 -16.56 18.61
C LEU A 18 47.13 -17.78 19.21
N PRO A 19 46.44 -18.89 19.52
CA PRO A 19 47.03 -20.21 19.61
C PRO A 19 46.77 -21.01 18.32
N SER A 20 47.84 -21.46 17.68
CA SER A 20 47.83 -22.46 16.60
C SER A 20 47.91 -23.89 17.15
N ASP A 21 47.52 -24.87 16.32
CA ASP A 21 47.76 -26.31 16.50
C ASP A 21 49.19 -26.68 16.93
N PRO A 22 49.37 -27.85 17.59
CA PRO A 22 50.02 -28.93 16.83
C PRO A 22 49.51 -30.37 17.06
N THR A 23 49.60 -31.12 15.97
CA THR A 23 49.75 -32.58 15.79
C THR A 23 50.52 -33.34 16.91
N GLY A 24 50.33 -34.65 17.15
CA GLY A 24 49.43 -35.65 16.53
C GLY A 24 49.86 -37.11 16.82
N ALA A 25 49.39 -38.05 15.97
CA ALA A 25 49.85 -39.45 15.76
C ALA A 25 49.19 -40.66 16.49
N ALA A 26 48.50 -41.48 15.67
CA ALA A 26 48.42 -42.97 15.67
C ALA A 26 47.69 -43.70 16.83
N ALA A 27 46.79 -44.69 16.63
CA ALA A 27 46.23 -45.36 15.43
C ALA A 27 44.83 -45.96 15.80
N ARG A 28 44.14 -46.92 15.12
CA ARG A 28 44.46 -47.91 14.05
C ARG A 28 43.15 -48.36 13.32
N SER A 29 43.29 -48.88 12.10
CA SER A 29 42.22 -49.48 11.24
C SER A 29 41.84 -50.92 11.69
N PRO A 30 40.82 -51.65 11.11
CA PRO A 30 40.23 -51.46 9.77
C PRO A 30 38.72 -51.71 9.55
N ALA A 31 38.27 -51.36 8.34
CA ALA A 31 37.03 -51.83 7.70
C ALA A 31 37.26 -53.12 6.87
N PRO A 32 36.20 -53.69 6.27
CA PRO A 32 36.32 -54.38 4.99
C PRO A 32 35.54 -53.67 3.86
N SER A 33 35.99 -53.91 2.62
CA SER A 33 35.50 -53.26 1.39
C SER A 33 34.88 -54.29 0.44
N ALA A 34 33.92 -53.85 -0.38
CA ALA A 34 33.59 -54.51 -1.65
C ALA A 34 33.25 -53.46 -2.74
N ARG A 35 34.26 -53.20 -3.59
CA ARG A 35 34.25 -53.10 -5.08
C ARG A 35 32.95 -52.61 -5.77
N LEU A 36 32.96 -51.46 -6.45
CA LEU A 36 33.63 -51.11 -7.74
C LEU A 36 32.92 -51.64 -9.00
N SER A 37 32.34 -50.70 -9.76
CA SER A 37 32.36 -50.67 -11.24
C SER A 37 31.93 -49.28 -11.74
N GLU A 38 32.87 -48.54 -12.33
CA GLU A 38 32.65 -47.30 -13.11
C GLU A 38 32.12 -47.69 -14.52
N GLU A 39 31.21 -46.93 -15.16
CA GLU A 39 31.43 -45.87 -16.17
C GLU A 39 30.07 -45.69 -16.93
N PRO A 40 29.85 -44.72 -17.84
CA PRO A 40 30.09 -43.27 -17.73
C PRO A 40 28.93 -42.39 -18.27
N GLY A 41 28.96 -41.09 -17.96
CA GLY A 41 28.44 -40.03 -18.84
C GLY A 41 26.96 -39.65 -18.75
N GLY A 42 26.68 -38.37 -19.07
CA GLY A 42 25.31 -37.86 -19.27
C GLY A 42 24.96 -36.66 -18.42
N CYS A 43 25.39 -35.46 -18.82
CA CYS A 43 24.77 -34.22 -18.32
C CYS A 43 23.36 -34.10 -18.93
N ALA A 44 22.34 -34.33 -18.11
CA ALA A 44 20.94 -34.11 -18.47
C ALA A 44 20.21 -33.54 -17.24
N GLY A 45 19.81 -32.27 -17.31
CA GLY A 45 18.94 -31.69 -16.30
C GLY A 45 17.58 -32.41 -16.26
N PRO A 46 16.88 -32.43 -15.11
CA PRO A 46 15.57 -33.07 -15.01
C PRO A 46 14.55 -32.35 -15.91
N ARG A 47 14.28 -33.01 -17.04
CA ARG A 47 13.20 -32.77 -17.98
C ARG A 47 11.87 -32.58 -17.23
N ILE A 48 11.27 -31.40 -17.35
CA ILE A 48 9.89 -31.16 -16.91
C ILE A 48 8.96 -31.96 -17.84
N GLU A 49 8.42 -33.08 -17.35
CA GLU A 49 7.31 -33.77 -17.99
C GLU A 49 6.64 -34.76 -17.01
N ARG A 50 5.67 -34.24 -16.26
CA ARG A 50 4.31 -34.82 -16.17
C ARG A 50 3.40 -33.80 -15.48
N VAL A 51 2.44 -33.30 -16.24
CA VAL A 51 1.26 -32.62 -15.69
C VAL A 51 0.46 -33.68 -14.97
N ASP A 52 0.04 -33.43 -13.73
CA ASP A 52 -0.80 -34.38 -12.99
C ASP A 52 -2.15 -34.53 -13.71
N GLU A 53 -2.41 -35.76 -14.16
CA GLU A 53 -3.53 -36.16 -15.02
C GLU A 53 -4.82 -36.32 -14.19
N ALA A 54 -5.09 -35.33 -13.33
CA ALA A 54 -6.13 -35.32 -12.30
C ALA A 54 -6.99 -34.04 -12.28
N ALA A 55 -6.79 -33.11 -13.22
CA ALA A 55 -7.69 -31.96 -13.43
C ALA A 55 -9.01 -32.41 -14.08
N ALA A 56 -9.97 -32.83 -13.26
CA ALA A 56 -11.28 -33.26 -13.72
C ALA A 56 -12.09 -32.10 -14.29
N ALA A 57 -12.34 -32.12 -15.60
CA ALA A 57 -13.38 -31.41 -16.37
C ALA A 57 -13.99 -30.14 -15.71
N THR A 58 -13.17 -29.13 -15.43
CA THR A 58 -13.64 -27.78 -15.08
C THR A 58 -14.14 -27.08 -16.34
N LEU A 59 -15.26 -26.36 -16.26
CA LEU A 59 -15.71 -25.55 -17.39
C LEU A 59 -14.71 -24.41 -17.64
N PRO A 60 -14.48 -24.00 -18.89
CA PRO A 60 -13.52 -22.94 -19.20
C PRO A 60 -13.90 -21.58 -18.62
N LEU A 61 -15.12 -21.38 -18.13
CA LEU A 61 -15.54 -20.19 -17.39
C LEU A 61 -15.72 -20.56 -15.91
N GLU A 62 -14.90 -19.97 -15.03
CA GLU A 62 -14.98 -20.13 -13.58
C GLU A 62 -15.38 -18.80 -12.94
N VAL A 63 -16.19 -18.84 -11.87
CA VAL A 63 -16.50 -17.68 -11.04
C VAL A 63 -16.43 -18.03 -9.56
N PHE A 64 -15.58 -17.31 -8.84
CA PHE A 64 -15.55 -17.35 -7.38
C PHE A 64 -16.63 -16.44 -6.80
N THR A 65 -17.33 -16.90 -5.78
CA THR A 65 -18.53 -16.24 -5.24
C THR A 65 -18.58 -16.29 -3.72
N THR A 66 -19.43 -15.45 -3.13
CA THR A 66 -19.77 -15.50 -1.70
C THR A 66 -21.27 -15.25 -1.49
N PRO A 67 -21.93 -15.91 -0.51
CA PRO A 67 -23.34 -15.71 -0.21
C PRO A 67 -23.71 -14.25 0.05
N GLY A 68 -24.86 -13.83 -0.50
CA GLY A 68 -25.38 -12.48 -0.33
C GLY A 68 -24.62 -11.37 -1.08
N CYS A 69 -23.66 -11.68 -1.95
CA CYS A 69 -23.02 -10.68 -2.80
C CYS A 69 -23.87 -10.33 -4.04
N ALA A 70 -24.28 -9.07 -4.15
CA ALA A 70 -25.08 -8.56 -5.28
C ALA A 70 -24.34 -8.66 -6.63
N TYR A 71 -23.03 -8.38 -6.66
CA TYR A 71 -22.22 -8.51 -7.86
C TYR A 71 -22.04 -9.96 -8.32
N CYS A 72 -21.98 -10.92 -7.39
CA CYS A 72 -22.01 -12.35 -7.73
C CYS A 72 -23.33 -12.71 -8.41
N ALA A 73 -24.47 -12.22 -7.90
CA ALA A 73 -25.77 -12.43 -8.55
C ALA A 73 -25.85 -11.76 -9.93
N ARG A 74 -25.27 -10.57 -10.12
CA ARG A 74 -25.18 -9.89 -11.43
C ARG A 74 -24.32 -10.70 -12.42
N ALA A 75 -23.14 -11.18 -12.02
CA ALA A 75 -22.28 -12.03 -12.86
C ALA A 75 -23.00 -13.31 -13.31
N LYS A 76 -23.64 -14.03 -12.39
CA LYS A 76 -24.43 -15.22 -12.72
C LYS A 76 -25.59 -14.93 -13.68
N ARG A 77 -26.29 -13.80 -13.51
CA ARG A 77 -27.36 -13.37 -14.43
C ARG A 77 -26.81 -13.05 -15.82
N PHE A 78 -25.65 -12.40 -15.93
CA PHE A 78 -24.97 -12.17 -17.20
C PHE A 78 -24.65 -13.50 -17.89
N PHE A 79 -24.01 -14.46 -17.18
CA PHE A 79 -23.71 -15.77 -17.76
C PHE A 79 -24.97 -16.52 -18.20
N LYS A 80 -26.05 -16.49 -17.40
CA LYS A 80 -27.35 -17.09 -17.77
C LYS A 80 -27.95 -16.43 -19.02
N ARG A 81 -27.93 -15.10 -19.12
CA ARG A 81 -28.49 -14.34 -20.26
C ARG A 81 -27.77 -14.65 -21.58
N HIS A 82 -26.46 -14.88 -21.52
CA HIS A 82 -25.65 -15.20 -22.70
C HIS A 82 -25.44 -16.71 -22.92
N SER A 83 -26.23 -17.55 -22.24
CA SER A 83 -26.15 -19.02 -22.26
C SER A 83 -24.74 -19.60 -21.99
N LEU A 84 -23.91 -18.88 -21.21
CA LEU A 84 -22.55 -19.28 -20.88
C LEU A 84 -22.54 -20.30 -19.72
N PRO A 85 -22.09 -21.56 -19.93
CA PRO A 85 -21.91 -22.51 -18.85
C PRO A 85 -20.69 -22.12 -18.00
N TYR A 86 -20.85 -22.08 -16.69
CA TYR A 86 -19.79 -21.71 -15.74
C TYR A 86 -19.69 -22.67 -14.55
N THR A 87 -18.49 -22.79 -13.98
CA THR A 87 -18.24 -23.43 -12.68
C THR A 87 -18.27 -22.36 -11.58
N GLU A 88 -19.20 -22.47 -10.64
CA GLU A 88 -19.23 -21.64 -9.44
C GLU A 88 -18.34 -22.23 -8.34
N ARG A 89 -17.59 -21.37 -7.64
CA ARG A 89 -16.71 -21.73 -6.51
C ARG A 89 -16.97 -20.81 -5.32
N ASP A 90 -17.72 -21.30 -4.34
CA ASP A 90 -18.05 -20.52 -3.13
C ASP A 90 -16.83 -20.45 -2.18
N VAL A 91 -16.31 -19.24 -1.96
CA VAL A 91 -15.15 -18.99 -1.09
C VAL A 91 -15.50 -18.96 0.40
N SER A 92 -16.79 -18.88 0.75
CA SER A 92 -17.24 -18.90 2.16
C SER A 92 -17.37 -20.31 2.74
N ALA A 93 -17.50 -21.31 1.86
CA ALA A 93 -17.69 -22.70 2.23
C ALA A 93 -16.37 -23.47 2.43
N ASP A 94 -15.27 -23.02 1.82
CA ASP A 94 -13.96 -23.67 1.86
C ASP A 94 -12.83 -22.63 1.81
N GLU A 95 -12.03 -22.60 2.88
CA GLU A 95 -10.89 -21.68 3.02
C GLU A 95 -9.79 -21.96 1.98
N ALA A 96 -9.64 -23.20 1.52
CA ALA A 96 -8.69 -23.53 0.45
C ALA A 96 -9.11 -22.89 -0.88
N VAL A 97 -10.41 -22.79 -1.14
CA VAL A 97 -10.96 -22.11 -2.33
C VAL A 97 -10.76 -20.59 -2.24
N LEU A 98 -10.87 -19.99 -1.05
CA LEU A 98 -10.54 -18.59 -0.84
C LEU A 98 -9.04 -18.31 -1.05
N ARG A 99 -8.16 -19.14 -0.49
CA ARG A 99 -6.70 -19.02 -0.70
C ARG A 99 -6.33 -19.20 -2.18
N GLU A 100 -6.95 -20.15 -2.88
CA GLU A 100 -6.73 -20.32 -4.32
C GLU A 100 -7.25 -19.12 -5.13
N MET A 101 -8.40 -18.54 -4.76
CA MET A 101 -8.88 -17.30 -5.38
C MET A 101 -7.87 -16.16 -5.21
N ILE A 102 -7.35 -15.95 -3.99
CA ILE A 102 -6.37 -14.90 -3.71
C ILE A 102 -5.07 -15.17 -4.47
N GLN A 103 -4.59 -16.42 -4.52
CA GLN A 103 -3.39 -16.80 -5.27
C GLN A 103 -3.55 -16.59 -6.79
N ARG A 104 -4.77 -16.74 -7.34
CA ARG A 104 -5.06 -16.61 -8.79
C ARG A 104 -5.50 -15.21 -9.22
N ALA A 105 -6.13 -14.44 -8.34
CA ALA A 105 -6.72 -13.14 -8.63
C ALA A 105 -5.98 -11.96 -7.98
N SER A 106 -5.11 -12.24 -7.01
CA SER A 106 -4.42 -11.27 -6.13
C SER A 106 -5.36 -10.34 -5.37
N VAL A 107 -6.62 -10.77 -5.18
CA VAL A 107 -7.67 -10.03 -4.47
C VAL A 107 -8.60 -11.00 -3.75
N ALA A 108 -9.13 -10.57 -2.61
CA ALA A 108 -10.09 -11.33 -1.82
C ALA A 108 -11.56 -10.90 -2.05
N THR A 109 -11.81 -9.95 -2.95
CA THR A 109 -13.16 -9.43 -3.27
C THR A 109 -13.90 -10.38 -4.22
N CYS A 110 -15.22 -10.56 -4.02
CA CYS A 110 -16.05 -11.43 -4.86
C CYS A 110 -17.10 -10.63 -5.67
N PRO A 111 -17.39 -10.98 -6.93
CA PRO A 111 -16.89 -12.17 -7.65
C PRO A 111 -15.50 -11.97 -8.25
N GLN A 112 -14.77 -13.07 -8.47
CA GLN A 112 -13.62 -13.11 -9.40
C GLN A 112 -13.90 -14.09 -10.52
N ILE A 113 -13.74 -13.65 -11.76
CA ILE A 113 -14.13 -14.38 -12.96
C ILE A 113 -12.87 -14.75 -13.75
N PHE A 114 -12.81 -16.00 -14.23
CA PHE A 114 -11.72 -16.53 -15.04
C PHE A 114 -12.25 -17.17 -16.32
N VAL A 115 -11.55 -16.97 -17.43
CA VAL A 115 -11.83 -17.60 -18.74
C VAL A 115 -10.57 -18.33 -19.20
N ALA A 116 -10.66 -19.64 -19.41
CA ALA A 116 -9.56 -20.57 -19.68
C ALA A 116 -8.36 -20.36 -18.71
N GLY A 117 -8.66 -20.24 -17.40
CA GLY A 117 -7.66 -19.95 -16.36
C GLY A 117 -7.12 -18.52 -16.34
N THR A 118 -7.44 -17.67 -17.31
CA THR A 118 -7.02 -16.25 -17.35
C THR A 118 -7.99 -15.38 -16.56
N LEU A 119 -7.49 -14.54 -15.65
CA LEU A 119 -8.30 -13.61 -14.87
C LEU A 119 -8.98 -12.56 -15.77
N VAL A 120 -10.30 -12.45 -15.67
CA VAL A 120 -11.09 -11.30 -16.18
C VAL A 120 -11.21 -10.23 -15.09
N GLY A 121 -11.38 -10.66 -13.83
CA GLY A 121 -11.51 -9.77 -12.66
C GLY A 121 -12.91 -9.78 -12.07
N GLY A 122 -13.34 -8.62 -11.55
CA GLY A 122 -14.67 -8.43 -10.96
C GLY A 122 -15.79 -8.31 -12.00
N TYR A 123 -17.02 -8.11 -11.52
CA TYR A 123 -18.18 -7.89 -12.40
C TYR A 123 -18.02 -6.66 -13.29
N ASP A 124 -17.45 -5.57 -12.77
CA ASP A 124 -17.26 -4.34 -13.54
C ASP A 124 -16.20 -4.54 -14.64
N ASN A 125 -15.19 -5.39 -14.40
CA ASN A 125 -14.22 -5.80 -15.42
C ASN A 125 -14.88 -6.66 -16.52
N LEU A 126 -15.76 -7.59 -16.16
CA LEU A 126 -16.54 -8.40 -17.10
C LEU A 126 -17.38 -7.50 -18.01
N LEU A 127 -18.10 -6.53 -17.43
CA LEU A 127 -18.95 -5.60 -18.17
C LEU A 127 -18.12 -4.70 -19.10
N ALA A 128 -17.02 -4.13 -18.61
CA ALA A 128 -16.14 -3.29 -19.42
C ALA A 128 -15.41 -4.05 -20.55
N ASP A 129 -15.19 -5.36 -20.42
CA ASP A 129 -14.70 -6.22 -21.51
C ASP A 129 -15.81 -6.60 -22.50
N TYR A 130 -17.06 -6.74 -22.05
CA TYR A 130 -18.22 -6.98 -22.90
C TYR A 130 -18.55 -5.75 -23.76
N GLU A 131 -18.75 -4.59 -23.14
CA GLU A 131 -19.07 -3.31 -23.82
C GLU A 131 -18.01 -2.90 -24.84
N ALA A 132 -16.75 -3.25 -24.59
CA ALA A 132 -15.64 -2.99 -25.51
C ALA A 132 -15.39 -4.10 -26.55
N GLY A 133 -16.25 -5.11 -26.65
CA GLY A 133 -16.12 -6.22 -27.60
C GLY A 133 -14.89 -7.12 -27.39
N ARG A 134 -14.26 -7.06 -26.21
CA ARG A 134 -13.05 -7.85 -25.87
C ARG A 134 -13.40 -9.22 -25.27
N LEU A 135 -14.57 -9.36 -24.67
CA LEU A 135 -15.00 -10.58 -24.01
C LEU A 135 -15.30 -11.72 -25.00
N GLU A 136 -15.96 -11.43 -26.12
CA GLU A 136 -16.31 -12.42 -27.15
C GLU A 136 -15.07 -13.13 -27.73
N PRO A 137 -13.99 -12.44 -28.17
CA PRO A 137 -12.74 -13.11 -28.57
C PRO A 137 -12.08 -13.94 -27.45
N ARG A 138 -12.24 -13.56 -26.18
CA ARG A 138 -11.69 -14.32 -25.03
C ARG A 138 -12.47 -15.62 -24.83
N LEU A 139 -13.80 -15.56 -24.84
CA LEU A 139 -14.69 -16.72 -24.72
C LEU A 139 -14.54 -17.67 -25.92
N ALA A 140 -14.48 -17.13 -27.15
CA ALA A 140 -14.33 -17.94 -28.36
C ALA A 140 -13.01 -18.75 -28.37
N ARG A 141 -11.90 -18.17 -27.88
CA ARG A 141 -10.62 -18.89 -27.69
C ARG A 141 -10.71 -20.00 -26.64
N ALA A 142 -11.61 -19.86 -25.67
CA ALA A 142 -11.89 -20.84 -24.63
C ALA A 142 -12.95 -21.88 -25.05
N GLY A 143 -13.41 -21.86 -26.32
CA GLY A 143 -14.44 -22.78 -26.83
C GLY A 143 -15.87 -22.43 -26.41
N LEU A 144 -16.10 -21.25 -25.83
CA LEU A 144 -17.42 -20.76 -25.45
C LEU A 144 -17.95 -19.78 -26.50
N GLN A 145 -19.24 -19.87 -26.79
CA GLN A 145 -19.96 -18.91 -27.64
C GLN A 145 -21.02 -18.21 -26.79
N MET A 146 -21.12 -16.89 -26.96
CA MET A 146 -22.22 -16.12 -26.39
C MET A 146 -23.41 -16.25 -27.34
N GLU A 147 -24.51 -16.83 -26.87
CA GLU A 147 -25.79 -16.77 -27.56
C GLU A 147 -26.64 -15.68 -26.90
N GLU A 148 -27.15 -14.74 -27.69
CA GLU A 148 -28.06 -13.72 -27.18
C GLU A 148 -29.42 -14.39 -26.97
N ALA A 149 -29.78 -14.69 -25.71
CA ALA A 149 -31.07 -15.29 -25.40
C ALA A 149 -32.21 -14.36 -25.85
N ALA A 150 -33.25 -14.96 -26.45
CA ALA A 150 -34.44 -14.23 -26.87
C ALA A 150 -35.03 -13.42 -25.70
N PRO A 151 -35.65 -12.25 -25.95
CA PRO A 151 -36.20 -11.42 -24.89
C PRO A 151 -37.26 -12.21 -24.10
N GLU A 152 -36.96 -12.51 -22.83
CA GLU A 152 -37.97 -12.96 -21.87
C GLU A 152 -38.96 -11.80 -21.63
N ASP A 153 -40.25 -12.12 -21.46
CA ASP A 153 -41.30 -11.14 -21.18
C ASP A 153 -40.92 -10.23 -20.00
N PRO A 154 -41.20 -8.91 -20.05
CA PRO A 154 -40.88 -8.00 -18.97
C PRO A 154 -41.66 -8.40 -17.71
N GLN A 155 -40.96 -8.98 -16.74
CA GLN A 155 -41.42 -9.01 -15.36
C GLN A 155 -41.50 -7.56 -14.86
N PRO A 156 -42.47 -7.21 -13.99
CA PRO A 156 -42.79 -5.82 -13.71
C PRO A 156 -41.56 -5.07 -13.17
N GLU A 157 -41.11 -4.09 -13.94
CA GLU A 157 -40.08 -3.12 -13.58
C GLU A 157 -40.58 -2.36 -12.34
N ALA A 158 -40.08 -2.75 -11.17
CA ALA A 158 -40.19 -1.96 -9.96
C ALA A 158 -39.12 -0.86 -10.05
N ASP A 159 -39.52 0.29 -10.60
CA ASP A 159 -38.76 1.54 -10.70
C ASP A 159 -37.23 1.36 -10.71
N GLU A 160 -36.70 0.84 -11.82
CA GLU A 160 -35.27 0.54 -11.95
C GLU A 160 -34.38 1.76 -11.64
N ASP A 161 -34.86 2.98 -11.90
CA ASP A 161 -34.17 4.24 -11.55
C ASP A 161 -34.07 4.51 -10.03
N GLU A 162 -35.09 4.15 -9.23
CA GLU A 162 -35.04 4.30 -7.77
C GLU A 162 -34.28 3.13 -7.11
N GLU A 163 -34.48 1.89 -7.60
CA GLU A 163 -33.72 0.74 -7.09
C GLU A 163 -32.24 0.82 -7.49
N GLU A 164 -31.89 1.34 -8.67
CA GLU A 164 -30.50 1.56 -9.09
C GLU A 164 -29.84 2.72 -8.32
N ALA A 165 -30.56 3.81 -8.04
CA ALA A 165 -30.05 4.87 -7.16
C ALA A 165 -29.81 4.37 -5.72
N ALA A 166 -30.73 3.56 -5.19
CA ALA A 166 -30.58 2.91 -3.88
C ALA A 166 -29.45 1.87 -3.87
N LEU A 167 -29.30 1.04 -4.91
CA LEU A 167 -28.26 0.01 -4.98
C LEU A 167 -26.87 0.54 -5.35
N ARG A 168 -26.73 1.63 -6.13
CA ARG A 168 -25.44 2.32 -6.28
C ARG A 168 -24.92 2.82 -4.92
N THR A 169 -25.85 3.12 -4.00
CA THR A 169 -25.55 3.48 -2.60
C THR A 169 -25.30 2.26 -1.69
N ALA A 170 -25.69 1.04 -2.10
CA ALA A 170 -25.61 -0.18 -1.28
C ALA A 170 -24.61 -1.25 -1.79
N ALA A 171 -24.06 -1.10 -3.00
CA ALA A 171 -23.24 -2.13 -3.65
C ALA A 171 -21.79 -2.18 -3.14
N VAL A 172 -21.21 -1.04 -2.74
CA VAL A 172 -20.12 -1.09 -1.76
C VAL A 172 -20.78 -1.26 -0.40
N ARG A 173 -20.73 -2.47 0.18
CA ARG A 173 -21.08 -2.62 1.60
C ARG A 173 -20.20 -1.64 2.36
N ALA A 174 -20.77 -0.86 3.28
CA ALA A 174 -20.04 0.09 4.13
C ALA A 174 -18.89 -0.55 4.98
N ASP A 175 -18.78 -1.88 4.92
CA ASP A 175 -17.81 -2.72 5.59
C ASP A 175 -16.83 -3.44 4.64
N SER A 176 -16.81 -3.12 3.33
CA SER A 176 -15.87 -3.74 2.37
C SER A 176 -14.45 -3.21 2.56
N VAL A 177 -13.48 -4.12 2.59
CA VAL A 177 -12.05 -3.86 2.81
C VAL A 177 -11.20 -4.72 1.88
N LEU A 178 -9.96 -4.28 1.62
CA LEU A 178 -9.02 -4.99 0.75
C LEU A 178 -8.24 -6.13 1.44
N ASN A 179 -8.27 -6.20 2.78
CA ASN A 179 -7.56 -7.19 3.60
C ASN A 179 -8.51 -8.03 4.49
N PRO A 180 -9.55 -8.71 3.95
CA PRO A 180 -10.48 -9.46 4.79
C PRO A 180 -9.77 -10.55 5.61
N ALA A 181 -10.30 -10.81 6.81
CA ALA A 181 -9.72 -11.76 7.76
C ALA A 181 -9.64 -13.17 7.16
N MET A 182 -8.42 -13.70 7.05
CA MET A 182 -8.14 -15.07 6.63
C MET A 182 -8.11 -15.94 7.89
N GLY A 183 -9.28 -16.46 8.27
CA GLY A 183 -9.50 -17.15 9.55
C GLY A 183 -8.62 -18.39 9.76
N GLY A 184 -7.41 -18.19 10.28
CA GLY A 184 -6.40 -19.25 10.47
C GLY A 184 -5.07 -18.80 11.09
N GLY A 185 -4.80 -17.49 11.18
CA GLY A 185 -3.63 -16.95 11.86
C GLY A 185 -3.68 -17.16 13.39
N GLY A 186 -2.75 -17.93 13.94
CA GLY A 186 -2.53 -17.97 15.39
C GLY A 186 -2.02 -16.60 15.86
N ALA A 187 -2.58 -16.08 16.96
CA ALA A 187 -2.43 -14.70 17.41
C ALA A 187 -0.97 -14.18 17.40
N ALA A 188 -0.59 -13.55 16.28
CA ALA A 188 0.55 -12.65 16.23
C ALA A 188 0.19 -11.38 17.00
N ASP A 189 1.13 -10.88 17.80
CA ASP A 189 1.00 -9.52 18.32
C ASP A 189 1.23 -8.51 17.20
N ALA A 190 0.82 -7.25 17.41
CA ALA A 190 0.94 -6.23 16.37
C ALA A 190 2.39 -5.97 15.94
N ALA A 191 3.38 -6.26 16.78
CA ALA A 191 4.79 -6.15 16.42
C ALA A 191 5.20 -7.24 15.41
N GLY A 192 4.76 -8.48 15.62
CA GLY A 192 4.93 -9.57 14.65
C GLY A 192 4.26 -9.29 13.31
N THR A 193 2.98 -8.86 13.31
CA THR A 193 2.25 -8.52 12.09
C THR A 193 2.86 -7.31 11.37
N ALA A 194 3.29 -6.27 12.11
CA ALA A 194 3.97 -5.12 11.53
C ALA A 194 5.31 -5.50 10.88
N ALA A 195 6.10 -6.36 11.54
CA ALA A 195 7.37 -6.84 10.99
C ALA A 195 7.18 -7.69 9.73
N ALA A 196 6.16 -8.58 9.71
CA ALA A 196 5.83 -9.36 8.52
C ALA A 196 5.40 -8.46 7.35
N LEU A 197 4.54 -7.47 7.60
CA LEU A 197 4.14 -6.48 6.59
C LEU A 197 5.33 -5.65 6.09
N GLN A 198 6.26 -5.25 6.97
CA GLN A 198 7.49 -4.55 6.60
C GLN A 198 8.37 -5.39 5.68
N LEU A 199 8.50 -6.70 5.94
CA LEU A 199 9.24 -7.61 5.06
C LEU A 199 8.56 -7.75 3.69
N CYS A 200 7.24 -7.95 3.65
CA CYS A 200 6.49 -7.95 2.40
C CYS A 200 6.69 -6.64 1.63
N MET A 201 6.55 -5.48 2.30
CA MET A 201 6.80 -4.17 1.70
C MET A 201 8.20 -4.05 1.11
N LEU A 202 9.26 -4.47 1.82
CA LEU A 202 10.62 -4.41 1.29
C LEU A 202 10.76 -5.17 -0.02
N THR A 203 10.21 -6.40 -0.09
CA THR A 203 10.16 -7.17 -1.34
C THR A 203 9.39 -6.45 -2.43
N LEU A 204 8.21 -5.87 -2.11
CA LEU A 204 7.43 -5.12 -3.09
C LEU A 204 8.12 -3.84 -3.58
N MET A 205 8.89 -3.18 -2.72
CA MET A 205 9.65 -1.99 -3.05
C MET A 205 10.84 -2.31 -3.95
N ASP A 206 11.63 -3.34 -3.61
CA ASP A 206 12.80 -3.78 -4.40
C ASP A 206 12.39 -4.25 -5.81
N GLU A 207 11.29 -5.00 -5.92
CA GLU A 207 10.84 -5.58 -7.20
C GLU A 207 9.93 -4.66 -8.04
N PHE A 208 9.14 -3.74 -7.45
CA PHE A 208 8.10 -3.02 -8.22
C PHE A 208 8.20 -1.49 -8.22
N LEU A 209 9.10 -0.88 -7.45
CA LEU A 209 9.36 0.56 -7.54
C LEU A 209 10.58 0.85 -8.44
N ASP A 210 10.75 2.11 -8.84
CA ASP A 210 12.04 2.59 -9.37
C ASP A 210 13.01 2.97 -8.23
N ASP A 211 14.31 3.10 -8.54
CA ASP A 211 15.38 3.40 -7.56
C ASP A 211 15.11 4.66 -6.70
N ALA A 212 14.25 5.56 -7.18
CA ALA A 212 13.85 6.78 -6.48
C ALA A 212 12.66 6.57 -5.51
N GLY A 213 11.97 5.43 -5.59
CA GLY A 213 10.70 5.17 -4.91
C GLY A 213 9.55 6.04 -5.44
N ALA A 214 9.70 6.63 -6.63
CA ALA A 214 8.77 7.62 -7.17
C ALA A 214 7.66 6.98 -8.00
N ARG A 215 7.99 5.93 -8.76
CA ARG A 215 7.04 5.24 -9.65
C ARG A 215 6.89 3.76 -9.30
N VAL A 216 5.71 3.20 -9.59
CA VAL A 216 5.32 1.83 -9.23
C VAL A 216 4.86 1.08 -10.49
N ARG A 217 5.35 -0.14 -10.71
CA ARG A 217 4.96 -1.02 -11.82
C ARG A 217 3.68 -1.80 -11.48
N TYR A 218 2.55 -1.10 -11.35
CA TYR A 218 1.29 -1.68 -10.85
C TYR A 218 0.79 -2.92 -11.60
N GLY A 219 0.97 -2.96 -12.93
CA GLY A 219 0.59 -4.12 -13.74
C GLY A 219 1.41 -5.39 -13.45
N ALA A 220 2.70 -5.24 -13.15
CA ALA A 220 3.56 -6.35 -12.76
C ALA A 220 3.29 -6.77 -11.30
N LEU A 221 3.16 -5.79 -10.41
CA LEU A 221 2.81 -5.99 -8.99
C LEU A 221 1.52 -6.81 -8.84
N ARG A 222 0.47 -6.50 -9.60
CA ARG A 222 -0.81 -7.23 -9.55
C ARG A 222 -0.68 -8.73 -9.83
N ALA A 223 0.24 -9.12 -10.71
CA ALA A 223 0.41 -10.49 -11.17
C ALA A 223 1.44 -11.29 -10.35
N SER A 224 2.01 -10.69 -9.31
CA SER A 224 3.13 -11.26 -8.55
C SER A 224 2.69 -12.12 -7.37
N GLY A 225 3.50 -13.12 -7.00
CA GLY A 225 3.24 -13.96 -5.83
C GLY A 225 3.50 -13.20 -4.53
N GLU A 226 4.47 -12.29 -4.58
CA GLU A 226 4.89 -11.37 -3.52
C GLU A 226 3.74 -10.44 -3.11
N PHE A 227 2.94 -9.97 -4.07
CA PHE A 227 1.75 -9.18 -3.79
C PHE A 227 0.63 -10.03 -3.19
N ALA A 228 0.44 -11.27 -3.66
CA ALA A 228 -0.53 -12.19 -3.04
C ALA A 228 -0.14 -12.54 -1.59
N GLU A 229 1.14 -12.73 -1.29
CA GLU A 229 1.66 -12.91 0.08
C GLU A 229 1.38 -11.67 0.94
N PHE A 230 1.72 -10.48 0.45
CA PHE A 230 1.41 -9.21 1.11
C PHE A 230 -0.08 -9.05 1.44
N VAL A 231 -0.99 -9.40 0.52
CA VAL A 231 -2.44 -9.35 0.76
C VAL A 231 -2.87 -10.32 1.86
N MET A 232 -2.29 -11.52 1.92
CA MET A 232 -2.55 -12.48 3.00
C MET A 232 -2.06 -11.94 4.35
N THR A 233 -0.82 -11.44 4.44
CA THR A 233 -0.26 -10.85 5.67
C THR A 233 -1.03 -9.61 6.13
N ALA A 234 -1.58 -8.82 5.19
CA ALA A 234 -2.47 -7.72 5.55
C ALA A 234 -3.78 -8.19 6.20
N GLY A 235 -4.23 -9.43 5.92
CA GLY A 235 -5.40 -10.04 6.56
C GLY A 235 -5.26 -10.16 8.08
N ASP A 236 -4.05 -10.43 8.59
CA ASP A 236 -3.75 -10.57 10.02
C ASP A 236 -4.03 -9.28 10.82
N LEU A 237 -4.09 -8.11 10.16
CA LEU A 237 -4.46 -6.84 10.79
C LEU A 237 -5.90 -6.81 11.31
N CYS A 238 -6.80 -7.63 10.74
CA CYS A 238 -8.21 -7.64 11.11
C CYS A 238 -8.42 -7.94 12.60
N ASP A 239 -7.70 -8.95 13.10
CA ASP A 239 -7.92 -9.58 14.40
C ASP A 239 -6.96 -9.08 15.50
N LEU A 240 -6.11 -8.10 15.18
CA LEU A 240 -5.24 -7.45 16.18
C LEU A 240 -6.09 -6.80 17.29
N PRO A 241 -5.75 -6.99 18.58
CA PRO A 241 -6.44 -6.28 19.65
C PRO A 241 -6.09 -4.79 19.58
N ILE A 242 -7.08 -3.91 19.73
CA ILE A 242 -6.90 -2.45 19.65
C ILE A 242 -5.83 -1.92 20.61
N SER A 243 -5.67 -2.58 21.77
CA SER A 243 -4.65 -2.28 22.78
C SER A 243 -3.19 -2.44 22.29
N SER A 244 -2.96 -3.12 21.18
CA SER A 244 -1.62 -3.23 20.58
C SER A 244 -1.29 -2.05 19.65
N LEU A 245 -2.24 -1.16 19.36
CA LEU A 245 -2.09 0.01 18.47
C LEU A 245 -2.62 1.31 19.10
N ASP A 246 -3.16 1.26 20.33
CA ASP A 246 -3.70 2.41 21.05
C ASP A 246 -2.61 3.26 21.73
N ALA A 247 -3.01 4.30 22.47
CA ALA A 247 -2.12 5.22 23.17
C ALA A 247 -1.20 4.59 24.24
N SER A 248 -1.34 3.30 24.57
CA SER A 248 -0.41 2.59 25.45
C SER A 248 0.85 2.08 24.74
N ALA A 249 0.81 1.93 23.41
CA ALA A 249 1.97 1.54 22.61
C ALA A 249 2.90 2.74 22.32
N PRO A 250 4.22 2.53 22.12
CA PRO A 250 5.18 3.60 21.86
C PRO A 250 4.80 4.46 20.64
N THR A 251 4.88 5.79 20.79
CA THR A 251 4.43 6.75 19.76
C THR A 251 5.14 6.56 18.42
N ASP A 252 6.44 6.25 18.41
CA ASP A 252 7.20 6.05 17.17
C ASP A 252 6.87 4.73 16.49
N GLU A 253 6.59 3.67 17.25
CA GLU A 253 6.10 2.39 16.69
C GLU A 253 4.75 2.59 16.00
N ARG A 254 3.82 3.27 16.67
CA ARG A 254 2.49 3.61 16.12
C ARG A 254 2.62 4.50 14.88
N LYS A 255 3.40 5.59 14.95
CA LYS A 255 3.55 6.54 13.84
C LYS A 255 4.20 5.87 12.63
N ALA A 256 5.27 5.07 12.82
CA ALA A 256 5.90 4.30 11.76
C ALA A 256 4.93 3.28 11.13
N PHE A 257 4.18 2.53 11.96
CA PHE A 257 3.18 1.58 11.51
C PHE A 257 2.12 2.25 10.62
N TRP A 258 1.51 3.36 11.06
CA TRP A 258 0.44 4.03 10.32
C TRP A 258 0.93 4.70 9.02
N ILE A 259 2.13 5.28 8.98
CA ILE A 259 2.74 5.81 7.73
C ILE A 259 2.91 4.68 6.71
N ASN A 260 3.53 3.58 7.14
CA ASN A 260 3.78 2.43 6.26
C ASN A 260 2.45 1.82 5.78
N LEU A 261 1.46 1.70 6.67
CA LEU A 261 0.16 1.12 6.33
C LEU A 261 -0.65 2.00 5.36
N TYR A 262 -0.56 3.33 5.48
CA TYR A 262 -1.15 4.24 4.49
C TYR A 262 -0.51 4.03 3.10
N ASN A 263 0.82 4.06 3.01
CA ASN A 263 1.54 3.88 1.75
C ASN A 263 1.23 2.50 1.12
N CYS A 264 1.15 1.45 1.93
CA CYS A 264 0.62 0.14 1.57
C CYS A 264 -0.78 0.19 0.96
N LEU A 265 -1.72 0.85 1.65
CA LEU A 265 -3.12 0.88 1.25
C LEU A 265 -3.31 1.68 -0.06
N VAL A 266 -2.50 2.73 -0.30
CA VAL A 266 -2.46 3.43 -1.59
C VAL A 266 -1.93 2.52 -2.70
N MET A 267 -0.84 1.78 -2.46
CA MET A 267 -0.31 0.83 -3.44
C MET A 267 -1.31 -0.28 -3.75
N HIS A 268 -1.87 -0.93 -2.74
CA HIS A 268 -2.88 -1.99 -2.89
C HIS A 268 -4.12 -1.47 -3.62
N GLY A 269 -4.69 -0.35 -3.16
CA GLY A 269 -5.83 0.30 -3.79
C GLY A 269 -5.61 0.60 -5.26
N THR A 270 -4.46 1.18 -5.60
CA THR A 270 -4.10 1.50 -6.98
C THR A 270 -3.90 0.25 -7.83
N THR A 271 -3.33 -0.82 -7.27
CA THR A 271 -3.13 -2.12 -7.96
C THR A 271 -4.47 -2.80 -8.32
N VAL A 272 -5.45 -2.68 -7.44
CA VAL A 272 -6.74 -3.38 -7.56
C VAL A 272 -7.80 -2.56 -8.31
N VAL A 273 -7.97 -1.30 -7.91
CA VAL A 273 -9.00 -0.37 -8.41
C VAL A 273 -8.49 0.48 -9.58
N GLY A 274 -7.17 0.67 -9.70
CA GLY A 274 -6.54 1.62 -10.61
C GLY A 274 -6.37 3.00 -10.00
N SER A 275 -5.50 3.83 -10.59
CA SER A 275 -5.29 5.21 -10.14
C SER A 275 -6.55 6.06 -10.38
N PRO A 276 -6.99 6.89 -9.42
CA PRO A 276 -8.10 7.81 -9.63
C PRO A 276 -7.75 8.86 -10.70
N LYS A 277 -8.67 9.11 -11.63
CA LYS A 277 -8.43 9.93 -12.83
C LYS A 277 -8.84 11.40 -12.71
N ASP A 278 -9.66 11.71 -11.71
CA ASP A 278 -10.21 13.05 -11.46
C ASP A 278 -10.52 13.26 -9.98
N GLY A 279 -10.94 14.47 -9.61
CA GLY A 279 -11.26 14.84 -8.22
C GLY A 279 -12.38 13.99 -7.59
N PRO A 280 -13.55 13.79 -8.25
CA PRO A 280 -14.60 12.90 -7.77
C PRO A 280 -14.13 11.45 -7.54
N ALA A 281 -13.42 10.85 -8.50
CA ALA A 281 -12.85 9.51 -8.36
C ALA A 281 -11.83 9.44 -7.22
N ARG A 282 -11.01 10.49 -7.05
CA ARG A 282 -10.06 10.59 -5.93
C ARG A 282 -10.79 10.66 -4.59
N LYS A 283 -11.83 11.48 -4.46
CA LYS A 283 -12.66 11.51 -3.25
C LYS A 283 -13.26 10.12 -2.97
N ALA A 284 -13.85 9.48 -3.98
CA ALA A 284 -14.44 8.15 -3.84
C ALA A 284 -13.43 7.05 -3.47
N PHE A 285 -12.15 7.20 -3.83
CA PHE A 285 -11.05 6.29 -3.51
C PHE A 285 -10.50 6.51 -2.10
N PHE A 286 -10.33 7.77 -1.66
CA PHE A 286 -9.67 8.08 -0.38
C PHE A 286 -10.60 8.06 0.83
N THR A 287 -11.91 8.31 0.64
CA THR A 287 -12.83 8.59 1.76
C THR A 287 -14.16 7.82 1.70
N GLY A 288 -14.83 7.74 2.87
CA GLY A 288 -16.22 7.28 3.00
C GLY A 288 -16.45 5.78 2.75
N ALA A 289 -17.73 5.43 2.55
CA ALA A 289 -18.15 4.03 2.40
C ALA A 289 -17.60 3.36 1.11
N SER A 290 -17.39 4.12 0.04
CA SER A 290 -16.78 3.65 -1.22
C SER A 290 -15.25 3.59 -1.17
N GLY A 291 -14.62 4.27 -0.22
CA GLY A 291 -13.18 4.43 -0.13
C GLY A 291 -12.44 3.10 -0.04
N VAL A 292 -11.26 3.05 -0.64
CA VAL A 292 -10.27 2.00 -0.40
C VAL A 292 -9.96 1.98 1.09
N ALA A 293 -10.11 0.81 1.71
CA ALA A 293 -10.01 0.65 3.16
C ALA A 293 -9.37 -0.69 3.55
N TYR A 294 -8.73 -0.68 4.70
CA TYR A 294 -8.39 -1.89 5.44
C TYR A 294 -9.29 -2.04 6.68
N ARG A 295 -9.39 -3.27 7.19
CA ARG A 295 -9.81 -3.51 8.57
C ARG A 295 -8.56 -3.66 9.42
N VAL A 296 -8.49 -2.89 10.50
CA VAL A 296 -7.39 -2.93 11.47
C VAL A 296 -8.01 -2.86 12.85
N ALA A 297 -7.70 -3.85 13.71
CA ALA A 297 -8.26 -3.97 15.04
C ALA A 297 -9.80 -3.84 15.07
N GLY A 298 -10.48 -4.63 14.21
CA GLY A 298 -11.93 -4.60 14.01
C GLY A 298 -12.48 -3.36 13.26
N CYS A 299 -11.78 -2.23 13.28
CA CYS A 299 -12.22 -0.98 12.66
C CYS A 299 -11.95 -0.96 11.16
N ARG A 300 -12.94 -0.52 10.35
CA ARG A 300 -12.70 -0.13 8.95
C ARG A 300 -12.03 1.24 8.91
N LEU A 301 -10.91 1.33 8.22
CA LEU A 301 -10.10 2.53 8.06
C LEU A 301 -9.81 2.77 6.57
N THR A 302 -10.35 3.86 6.05
CA THR A 302 -9.98 4.44 4.75
C THR A 302 -8.65 5.17 4.82
N LEU A 303 -8.14 5.64 3.67
CA LEU A 303 -6.93 6.47 3.61
C LEU A 303 -7.11 7.78 4.39
N ASP A 304 -8.26 8.45 4.25
CA ASP A 304 -8.62 9.63 5.05
C ASP A 304 -8.66 9.33 6.56
N ASP A 305 -9.22 8.19 6.96
CA ASP A 305 -9.27 7.78 8.38
C ASP A 305 -7.85 7.60 8.96
N ILE A 306 -6.90 7.08 8.17
CA ILE A 306 -5.50 6.91 8.60
C ILE A 306 -4.75 8.24 8.58
N GLU A 307 -4.85 9.03 7.51
CA GLU A 307 -4.13 10.31 7.37
C GLU A 307 -4.69 11.39 8.31
N HIS A 308 -5.97 11.71 8.20
CA HIS A 308 -6.59 12.82 8.91
C HIS A 308 -7.07 12.41 10.31
N GLY A 309 -7.71 11.24 10.40
CA GLY A 309 -8.18 10.68 11.67
C GLY A 309 -7.03 10.29 12.60
N ILE A 310 -6.12 9.42 12.15
CA ILE A 310 -5.09 8.84 13.02
C ILE A 310 -3.80 9.68 13.07
N LEU A 311 -3.15 9.88 11.92
CA LEU A 311 -1.81 10.47 11.83
C LEU A 311 -1.79 11.98 12.13
N ARG A 312 -2.77 12.73 11.60
CA ARG A 312 -2.99 14.16 11.91
C ARG A 312 -3.87 14.38 13.15
N CYS A 313 -3.89 13.45 14.10
CA CYS A 313 -4.51 13.65 15.42
C CYS A 313 -6.00 14.04 15.37
N ASN A 314 -6.77 13.46 14.44
CA ASN A 314 -8.17 13.78 14.13
C ASN A 314 -8.39 15.25 13.69
N THR A 315 -7.39 15.86 13.05
CA THR A 315 -7.51 17.18 12.42
C THR A 315 -8.40 17.07 11.17
N PRO A 316 -9.35 17.99 10.93
CA PRO A 316 -10.22 17.95 9.77
C PRO A 316 -9.45 17.82 8.42
N PRO A 317 -10.00 17.05 7.47
CA PRO A 317 -9.62 17.12 6.07
C PRO A 317 -9.79 18.53 5.49
N ILE A 318 -9.13 18.83 4.38
CA ILE A 318 -9.27 20.12 3.69
C ILE A 318 -10.71 20.26 3.15
N GLY A 319 -11.35 21.38 3.48
CA GLY A 319 -12.75 21.62 3.11
C GLY A 319 -13.78 20.88 3.98
N ALA A 320 -13.38 20.31 5.12
CA ALA A 320 -14.28 19.79 6.14
C ALA A 320 -14.29 20.70 7.38
N ASP A 321 -15.48 21.05 7.86
CA ASP A 321 -15.66 21.89 9.07
C ASP A 321 -15.51 21.11 10.38
N ALA A 322 -15.39 19.78 10.33
CA ALA A 322 -15.39 18.89 11.49
C ALA A 322 -14.38 17.72 11.34
N PRO A 323 -13.87 17.19 12.46
CA PRO A 323 -13.09 15.95 12.49
C PRO A 323 -13.83 14.74 11.90
N LEU A 324 -13.08 13.72 11.47
CA LEU A 324 -13.65 12.48 10.95
C LEU A 324 -14.25 11.60 12.05
N PHE A 325 -13.62 11.58 13.23
CA PHE A 325 -14.07 10.77 14.36
C PHE A 325 -14.79 11.66 15.38
N GLY A 326 -16.07 11.38 15.60
CA GLY A 326 -16.91 12.07 16.58
C GLY A 326 -16.71 11.56 18.02
N GLU A 327 -17.35 12.23 18.98
CA GLU A 327 -17.35 11.78 20.38
C GLU A 327 -17.88 10.35 20.51
N GLY A 328 -17.11 9.48 21.18
CA GLY A 328 -17.45 8.06 21.36
C GLY A 328 -17.11 7.14 20.18
N ASP A 329 -16.52 7.64 19.09
CA ASP A 329 -16.01 6.79 18.00
C ASP A 329 -14.83 5.93 18.52
N PRO A 330 -14.87 4.59 18.40
CA PRO A 330 -13.80 3.72 18.90
C PRO A 330 -12.45 3.97 18.21
N ARG A 331 -12.44 4.56 17.00
CA ARG A 331 -11.21 4.91 16.27
C ARG A 331 -10.42 6.03 16.93
N LEU A 332 -11.03 6.80 17.85
CA LEU A 332 -10.31 7.77 18.68
C LEU A 332 -9.17 7.14 19.49
N ALA A 333 -9.29 5.87 19.90
CA ALA A 333 -8.23 5.16 20.61
C ALA A 333 -6.96 4.93 19.74
N LEU A 334 -7.12 4.90 18.42
CA LEU A 334 -6.02 4.71 17.46
C LEU A 334 -5.28 6.00 17.14
N CYS A 335 -5.83 7.18 17.48
CA CYS A 335 -5.26 8.47 17.11
C CYS A 335 -3.89 8.72 17.75
N LEU A 336 -3.01 9.42 17.02
CA LEU A 336 -1.80 9.99 17.62
C LEU A 336 -2.16 11.22 18.48
N ALA A 337 -1.34 11.49 19.50
CA ALA A 337 -1.54 12.66 20.35
C ALA A 337 -1.06 13.95 19.64
N PRO A 338 -1.80 15.07 19.76
CA PRO A 338 -1.42 16.33 19.13
C PRO A 338 -0.14 16.92 19.77
N PRO A 339 0.60 17.79 19.03
CA PRO A 339 0.29 18.30 17.70
C PRO A 339 0.63 17.31 16.56
N THR A 340 -0.01 17.51 15.41
CA THR A 340 0.35 16.87 14.14
C THR A 340 1.83 17.07 13.82
N ASP A 341 2.50 16.01 13.36
CA ASP A 341 3.89 16.08 12.88
C ASP A 341 3.90 16.54 11.41
N PRO A 342 4.33 17.77 11.08
CA PRO A 342 4.26 18.29 9.71
C PRO A 342 5.07 17.48 8.69
N ARG A 343 6.04 16.67 9.15
CA ARG A 343 6.88 15.83 8.27
C ARG A 343 6.08 14.67 7.65
N LEU A 344 4.90 14.35 8.16
CA LEU A 344 3.98 13.37 7.57
C LEU A 344 3.64 13.69 6.11
N HIS A 345 3.49 14.98 5.78
CA HIS A 345 3.21 15.46 4.41
C HIS A 345 4.35 15.22 3.41
N PHE A 346 5.52 14.81 3.89
CA PHE A 346 6.68 14.42 3.09
C PHE A 346 6.95 12.91 3.13
N ALA A 347 6.15 12.16 3.89
CA ALA A 347 6.29 10.72 4.12
C ALA A 347 5.14 9.87 3.55
N LEU A 348 3.96 10.48 3.39
CA LEU A 348 2.78 9.86 2.82
C LEU A 348 2.76 10.05 1.29
N ASN A 349 2.72 8.95 0.54
CA ASN A 349 2.55 8.96 -0.91
C ASN A 349 1.10 8.65 -1.26
N CYS A 350 0.49 9.55 -2.02
CA CYS A 350 -0.91 9.54 -2.39
C CYS A 350 -1.17 9.01 -3.82
N GLY A 351 -0.22 8.28 -4.42
CA GLY A 351 -0.30 7.73 -5.79
C GLY A 351 -0.28 8.77 -6.92
N ALA A 352 -0.01 10.05 -6.61
CA ALA A 352 0.13 11.13 -7.57
C ALA A 352 1.61 11.37 -7.94
N ARG A 353 1.87 11.88 -9.14
CA ARG A 353 3.22 12.20 -9.63
C ARG A 353 3.95 13.27 -8.82
N SER A 354 3.23 14.25 -8.28
CA SER A 354 3.77 15.27 -7.37
C SER A 354 3.77 14.85 -5.89
N CYS A 355 3.50 13.59 -5.56
CA CYS A 355 3.56 13.09 -4.18
C CYS A 355 4.99 12.64 -3.80
N PRO A 356 5.42 12.71 -2.53
CA PRO A 356 6.74 12.30 -2.08
C PRO A 356 7.04 10.82 -2.41
N PRO A 357 8.31 10.41 -2.61
CA PRO A 357 8.63 9.02 -2.91
C PRO A 357 8.24 8.07 -1.76
N ILE A 358 7.76 6.89 -2.11
CA ILE A 358 7.38 5.84 -1.16
C ILE A 358 8.64 5.36 -0.42
N LYS A 359 8.58 5.40 0.91
CA LYS A 359 9.65 4.94 1.80
C LYS A 359 9.05 4.08 2.92
N LEU A 360 9.85 3.12 3.37
CA LEU A 360 9.57 2.36 4.59
C LEU A 360 10.19 3.06 5.80
N TYR A 361 9.43 3.15 6.90
CA TYR A 361 9.87 3.77 8.15
C TYR A 361 9.98 2.71 9.26
N GLU A 362 11.18 2.56 9.82
CA GLU A 362 11.44 1.77 11.03
C GLU A 362 11.23 2.64 12.27
N ALA A 363 10.54 2.13 13.30
CA ALA A 363 10.30 2.87 14.55
C ALA A 363 11.60 3.39 15.19
N ALA A 364 12.63 2.53 15.27
CA ALA A 364 13.94 2.85 15.84
C ALA A 364 14.74 3.93 15.08
N ARG A 365 14.31 4.31 13.87
CA ARG A 365 14.94 5.33 13.02
C ARG A 365 13.95 6.38 12.51
N LEU A 366 12.74 6.42 13.06
CA LEU A 366 11.63 7.21 12.50
C LEU A 366 11.97 8.70 12.39
N GLU A 367 12.54 9.28 13.44
CA GLU A 367 12.99 10.68 13.46
C GLU A 367 14.02 10.99 12.38
N GLN A 368 14.97 10.08 12.13
CA GLN A 368 15.95 10.23 11.05
C GLN A 368 15.27 10.11 9.68
N GLY A 369 14.40 9.12 9.49
CA GLY A 369 13.67 8.89 8.24
C GLY A 369 12.78 10.08 7.86
N LEU A 370 11.96 10.56 8.79
CA LEU A 370 11.08 11.73 8.61
C LEU A 370 11.87 13.00 8.34
N SER A 371 12.99 13.22 9.03
CA SER A 371 13.82 14.41 8.81
C SER A 371 14.54 14.38 7.46
N LEU A 372 15.00 13.20 7.00
CA LEU A 372 15.56 13.02 5.66
C LEU A 372 14.50 13.17 4.56
N ALA A 373 13.28 12.68 4.78
CA ALA A 373 12.16 12.86 3.85
C ALA A 373 11.78 14.34 3.73
N ALA A 374 11.62 15.03 4.86
CA ALA A 374 11.33 16.46 4.90
C ALA A 374 12.42 17.30 4.23
N ARG A 375 13.68 17.08 4.58
CA ARG A 375 14.83 17.75 3.96
C ARG A 375 14.84 17.55 2.44
N ALA A 376 14.79 16.31 1.97
CA ALA A 376 14.89 16.01 0.54
C ALA A 376 13.73 16.61 -0.27
N PHE A 377 12.52 16.61 0.30
CA PHE A 377 11.37 17.26 -0.31
C PHE A 377 11.54 18.79 -0.37
N VAL A 378 11.92 19.44 0.74
CA VAL A 378 12.11 20.90 0.76
C VAL A 378 13.29 21.34 -0.11
N GLU A 379 14.41 20.60 -0.14
CA GLU A 379 15.54 20.87 -1.05
C GLU A 379 15.12 20.77 -2.54
N SER A 380 14.24 19.83 -2.89
CA SER A 380 13.66 19.67 -4.24
C SER A 380 12.68 20.79 -4.61
N ASP A 381 11.78 21.14 -3.69
CA ASP A 381 10.56 21.87 -4.00
C ASP A 381 10.54 23.34 -3.54
N LEU A 382 11.51 23.78 -2.73
CA LEU A 382 11.67 25.19 -2.40
C LEU A 382 12.54 25.91 -3.43
N ALA A 383 11.95 26.89 -4.13
CA ALA A 383 12.72 27.89 -4.86
C ALA A 383 12.57 29.26 -4.18
N VAL A 384 13.67 30.01 -4.06
CA VAL A 384 13.68 31.38 -3.54
C VAL A 384 14.35 32.28 -4.58
N GLU A 385 13.56 33.17 -5.17
CA GLU A 385 14.03 34.24 -6.06
C GLU A 385 14.08 35.54 -5.24
N GLN A 386 15.16 36.31 -5.36
CA GLN A 386 15.30 37.59 -4.66
C GLN A 386 15.88 38.66 -5.58
N ASP A 387 15.32 39.86 -5.51
CA ASP A 387 15.81 41.07 -6.18
C ASP A 387 15.84 42.26 -5.20
N ALA A 388 15.98 43.48 -5.72
CA ALA A 388 16.01 44.69 -4.90
C ALA A 388 14.60 45.14 -4.46
N GLU A 389 13.56 44.59 -5.10
CA GLU A 389 12.16 44.94 -4.96
C GLU A 389 11.41 43.99 -4.01
N GLY A 390 11.87 42.74 -3.87
CA GLY A 390 11.29 41.76 -2.95
C GLY A 390 11.96 40.37 -2.97
N ALA A 391 11.28 39.43 -2.33
CA ALA A 391 11.59 38.01 -2.36
C ALA A 391 10.34 37.22 -2.79
N ARG A 392 10.49 36.34 -3.78
CA ARG A 392 9.46 35.37 -4.17
C ARG A 392 9.88 33.97 -3.73
N VAL A 393 9.03 33.35 -2.93
CA VAL A 393 9.19 31.96 -2.52
C VAL A 393 8.20 31.11 -3.31
N SER A 394 8.69 30.07 -3.98
CA SER A 394 7.87 29.08 -4.67
C SER A 394 7.88 27.76 -3.91
N LEU A 395 6.69 27.24 -3.61
CA LEU A 395 6.45 26.08 -2.76
C LEU A 395 5.66 25.00 -3.51
N SER A 396 5.68 23.78 -2.97
CA SER A 396 4.74 22.74 -3.38
C SER A 396 3.32 23.07 -2.87
N LYS A 397 2.30 22.71 -3.66
CA LYS A 397 0.89 22.91 -3.32
C LYS A 397 0.43 22.16 -2.06
N ILE A 398 1.20 21.16 -1.62
CA ILE A 398 1.01 20.52 -0.30
C ILE A 398 1.03 21.58 0.84
N LEU A 399 1.78 22.67 0.71
CA LEU A 399 1.89 23.69 1.76
C LEU A 399 0.79 24.77 1.70
N ASP A 400 0.13 24.94 0.55
CA ASP A 400 -1.14 25.69 0.42
C ASP A 400 -2.26 24.96 1.19
N TRP A 401 -2.32 23.66 0.97
CA TRP A 401 -3.31 22.74 1.52
C TRP A 401 -3.17 22.46 3.01
N TYR A 402 -1.94 22.21 3.48
CA TYR A 402 -1.68 21.76 4.84
C TYR A 402 -0.82 22.74 5.66
N GLY A 403 -0.64 23.98 5.21
CA GLY A 403 0.21 24.99 5.87
C GLY A 403 -0.09 25.18 7.37
N ALA A 404 -1.35 25.01 7.80
CA ALA A 404 -1.76 25.05 9.21
C ALA A 404 -1.07 24.00 10.11
N ASP A 405 -0.64 22.85 9.55
CA ASP A 405 0.13 21.83 10.29
C ASP A 405 1.60 22.26 10.49
N PHE A 406 2.08 23.23 9.69
CA PHE A 406 3.44 23.78 9.75
C PHE A 406 3.51 25.08 10.57
N GLY A 407 2.52 25.96 10.48
CA GLY A 407 2.57 27.27 11.12
C GLY A 407 1.21 27.95 11.23
N ALA A 408 1.11 28.92 12.13
CA ALA A 408 -0.10 29.74 12.31
C ALA A 408 -0.28 30.80 11.20
N ASP A 409 0.81 31.14 10.50
CA ASP A 409 0.88 32.10 9.40
C ASP A 409 2.01 31.72 8.43
N GLU A 410 2.08 32.39 7.28
CA GLU A 410 3.07 32.12 6.23
C GLU A 410 4.53 32.23 6.73
N ALA A 411 4.82 33.18 7.63
CA ALA A 411 6.17 33.35 8.17
C ALA A 411 6.56 32.17 9.08
N ALA A 412 5.63 31.66 9.89
CA ALA A 412 5.82 30.46 10.69
C ALA A 412 5.97 29.18 9.83
N VAL A 413 5.22 29.07 8.73
CA VAL A 413 5.38 27.97 7.76
C VAL A 413 6.79 28.01 7.15
N LEU A 414 7.17 29.14 6.56
CA LEU A 414 8.47 29.33 5.93
C LEU A 414 9.64 29.15 6.91
N GLY A 415 9.53 29.67 8.14
CA GLY A 415 10.52 29.45 9.20
C GLY A 415 10.67 27.97 9.57
N ARG A 416 9.59 27.18 9.52
CA ARG A 416 9.68 25.72 9.70
C ARG A 416 10.36 25.03 8.52
N LEU A 417 10.07 25.44 7.27
CA LEU A 417 10.76 24.90 6.09
C LEU A 417 12.26 25.18 6.13
N GLN A 418 12.66 26.39 6.55
CA GLN A 418 14.06 26.74 6.77
C GLN A 418 14.73 25.77 7.75
N GLY A 419 14.04 25.39 8.82
CA GLY A 419 14.51 24.41 9.81
C GLY A 419 14.64 22.96 9.29
N PHE A 420 14.08 22.61 8.12
CA PHE A 420 14.32 21.32 7.46
C PHE A 420 15.51 21.34 6.50
N LEU A 421 16.00 22.52 6.14
CA LEU A 421 17.17 22.69 5.28
C LEU A 421 18.47 22.72 6.10
N PRO A 422 19.59 22.25 5.55
CA PRO A 422 20.90 22.38 6.19
C PRO A 422 21.27 23.86 6.39
N GLU A 423 21.81 24.20 7.55
CA GLU A 423 22.22 25.57 7.91
C GLU A 423 23.23 26.14 6.89
N GLU A 424 24.07 25.28 6.32
CA GLU A 424 25.08 25.61 5.31
C GLU A 424 24.53 25.72 3.87
N SER A 425 23.26 25.43 3.64
CA SER A 425 22.68 25.42 2.28
C SER A 425 22.29 26.82 1.79
N ALA A 426 22.47 27.06 0.49
CA ALA A 426 22.08 28.34 -0.14
C ALA A 426 20.58 28.62 -0.02
N GLN A 427 19.73 27.58 -0.05
CA GLN A 427 18.29 27.70 0.15
C GLN A 427 17.95 28.12 1.60
N HIS A 428 18.64 27.57 2.61
CA HIS A 428 18.45 27.96 4.01
C HIS A 428 18.80 29.44 4.22
N ALA A 429 19.96 29.88 3.70
CA ALA A 429 20.39 31.27 3.77
C ALA A 429 19.40 32.21 3.04
N ALA A 430 19.04 31.90 1.79
CA ALA A 430 18.11 32.72 1.01
C ALA A 430 16.72 32.81 1.63
N LEU A 431 16.19 31.72 2.20
CA LEU A 431 14.90 31.74 2.89
C LEU A 431 14.97 32.54 4.21
N GLY A 432 16.08 32.42 4.96
CA GLY A 432 16.33 33.22 6.16
C GLY A 432 16.50 34.72 5.89
N GLU A 433 17.04 35.11 4.73
CA GLU A 433 17.07 36.50 4.26
C GLU A 433 15.68 36.99 3.84
N ALA A 434 14.94 36.18 3.07
CA ALA A 434 13.57 36.50 2.65
C ALA A 434 12.64 36.74 3.87
N LEU A 435 12.80 35.94 4.93
CA LEU A 435 12.06 36.08 6.19
C LEU A 435 12.41 37.33 7.02
N GLN A 436 13.52 38.01 6.72
CA GLN A 436 13.88 39.29 7.35
C GLN A 436 13.28 40.51 6.62
N ARG A 437 12.75 40.33 5.41
CA ARG A 437 12.09 41.41 4.66
C ARG A 437 10.72 41.74 5.25
N PRO A 438 10.19 42.97 5.05
CA PRO A 438 8.81 43.28 5.35
C PRO A 438 7.85 42.33 4.62
N ALA A 439 6.75 41.93 5.27
CA ALA A 439 5.77 41.02 4.66
C ALA A 439 5.16 41.55 3.34
N SER A 440 5.16 42.87 3.11
CA SER A 440 4.75 43.48 1.84
C SER A 440 5.71 43.24 0.66
N GLU A 441 6.94 42.78 0.94
CA GLU A 441 8.00 42.49 -0.02
C GLU A 441 8.23 40.97 -0.18
N LEU A 442 7.47 40.14 0.53
CA LEU A 442 7.55 38.68 0.49
C LEU A 442 6.33 38.11 -0.24
N GLN A 443 6.55 37.48 -1.39
CA GLN A 443 5.50 36.85 -2.19
C GLN A 443 5.63 35.33 -2.12
N VAL A 444 4.67 34.65 -1.50
CA VAL A 444 4.56 33.18 -1.56
C VAL A 444 3.75 32.78 -2.80
N THR A 445 4.20 31.74 -3.49
CA THR A 445 3.55 31.16 -4.68
C THR A 445 3.58 29.63 -4.59
N TYR A 446 2.56 28.98 -5.15
CA TYR A 446 2.46 27.51 -5.14
C TYR A 446 2.51 26.97 -6.57
N ARG A 447 3.35 25.98 -6.82
CA ARG A 447 3.46 25.32 -8.13
C ARG A 447 2.23 24.45 -8.41
N GLU A 448 1.96 24.21 -9.70
CA GLU A 448 0.92 23.27 -10.10
C GLU A 448 1.23 21.85 -9.61
N TYR A 449 0.18 21.08 -9.33
CA TYR A 449 0.29 19.74 -8.74
C TYR A 449 -0.17 18.70 -9.76
N ASP A 450 0.73 17.81 -10.18
CA ASP A 450 0.42 16.74 -11.13
C ASP A 450 -0.31 15.60 -10.43
N TRP A 451 -1.63 15.59 -10.61
CA TRP A 451 -2.54 14.55 -10.13
C TRP A 451 -2.48 13.24 -10.92
N GLY A 452 -1.72 13.19 -12.02
CA GLY A 452 -1.52 11.96 -12.80
C GLY A 452 -0.95 10.84 -11.93
N GLY A 453 -1.33 9.59 -12.25
CA GLY A 453 -0.83 8.41 -11.54
C GLY A 453 0.68 8.25 -11.70
N ASN A 454 1.34 7.77 -10.64
CA ASN A 454 2.77 7.43 -10.61
C ASN A 454 3.08 6.03 -11.19
N ASP A 455 2.26 5.55 -12.13
CA ASP A 455 2.48 4.27 -12.80
C ASP A 455 3.75 4.32 -13.67
N ALA A 456 4.62 3.33 -13.50
CA ALA A 456 5.76 3.08 -14.36
C ALA A 456 5.30 2.22 -15.55
N THR A 457 4.76 2.88 -16.58
CA THR A 457 4.55 2.25 -17.89
C THR A 457 5.86 1.67 -18.40
N SER A 458 5.82 0.44 -18.91
CA SER A 458 6.98 -0.23 -19.51
C SER A 458 7.56 0.60 -20.66
N ASP A 459 8.85 0.92 -20.56
CA ASP A 459 9.69 1.24 -21.73
C ASP A 459 10.12 -0.06 -22.46
#